data_AF-H8ZE49-F1
#
_entry.id   AF-H8ZE49-F1
#
_cell.length_a   1.000
_cell.length_b   1.000
_cell.length_c   1.000
_cell.angle_alpha   90.00
_cell.angle_beta   90.00
_cell.angle_gamma   90.00
#
_symmetry.space_group_name_H-M   'P 1'
#
loop_
_entity.id
_entity.type
_entity.pdbx_description
1 polymer ?
#
loop_
_entity_poly.entity_id
_entity_poly.type
_entity_poly.pdbx_seq_one_letter_code
_entity_poly.pdbx_strand_id
1 'polypeptide(L)'
;MFNAEKHFLSKQKKSSNSEANPRTLQIWLGNTPHTQKSKVPQTKEPEFPYKNITEKSAQELQMLFLKYIQQMKAENRNTAMVGALYKMELIGAPISAIKHREDITEKESLRKGVVVNETKNTLAIAYAEAVKIFPKAMYNFIIYVDGAKYFIIGAGLKSERRYAK
;
A
#
# COMPACT_ATOMS: atom_id res chain seq x y z
N MET A 1 -17.42 2.75 62.40
CA MET A 1 -17.37 2.04 61.11
C MET A 1 -18.52 2.56 60.25
N PHE A 2 -18.22 3.16 59.10
CA PHE A 2 -19.22 3.81 58.24
C PHE A 2 -19.71 2.77 57.20
N ASN A 3 -20.95 2.30 57.34
CA ASN A 3 -21.54 1.25 56.48
C ASN A 3 -21.94 1.84 55.11
N ALA A 4 -20.97 1.96 54.20
CA ALA A 4 -21.16 2.45 52.83
C ALA A 4 -22.08 1.53 51.98
N GLU A 5 -22.27 0.28 52.38
CA GLU A 5 -23.03 -0.73 51.62
C GLU A 5 -24.54 -0.44 51.59
N LYS A 6 -25.09 0.23 52.62
CA LYS A 6 -26.53 0.54 52.67
C LYS A 6 -26.96 1.71 51.78
N HIS A 7 -26.02 2.55 51.32
CA HIS A 7 -26.33 3.68 50.45
C HIS A 7 -26.33 3.32 48.95
N PHE A 8 -25.69 2.22 48.57
CA PHE A 8 -25.54 1.86 47.15
C PHE A 8 -26.76 1.08 46.61
N LEU A 9 -27.43 0.31 47.46
CA LEU A 9 -28.54 -0.57 47.08
C LEU A 9 -29.90 0.13 46.95
N SER A 10 -30.04 1.39 47.39
CA SER A 10 -31.32 2.11 47.32
C SER A 10 -31.59 2.77 45.95
N LYS A 11 -30.65 2.69 44.99
CA LYS A 11 -30.80 3.27 43.64
C LYS A 11 -30.87 2.24 42.51
N GLN A 12 -30.85 0.95 42.81
CA GLN A 12 -31.06 -0.09 41.80
C GLN A 12 -32.55 -0.20 41.47
N LYS A 13 -32.95 0.44 40.37
CA LYS A 13 -34.25 0.32 39.74
C LYS A 13 -34.50 -1.17 39.41
N LYS A 14 -35.61 -1.73 39.91
CA LYS A 14 -36.06 -3.11 39.63
C LYS A 14 -36.14 -3.34 38.12
N SER A 15 -35.40 -4.31 37.61
CA SER A 15 -35.49 -4.80 36.24
C SER A 15 -36.70 -5.73 36.08
N SER A 16 -37.56 -5.45 35.10
CA SER A 16 -38.55 -6.41 34.60
C SER A 16 -37.89 -7.35 33.59
N ASN A 17 -38.07 -8.65 33.81
CA ASN A 17 -37.65 -9.74 32.93
C ASN A 17 -38.17 -9.60 31.50
N SER A 18 -37.30 -9.84 30.51
CA SER A 18 -37.66 -10.56 29.29
C SER A 18 -36.40 -11.08 28.60
N GLU A 19 -36.20 -12.38 28.74
CA GLU A 19 -35.71 -13.35 27.75
C GLU A 19 -34.31 -13.21 27.13
N ALA A 20 -33.62 -14.35 27.22
CA ALA A 20 -32.24 -14.58 26.83
C ALA A 20 -32.08 -14.65 25.30
N ASN A 21 -31.02 -14.01 24.81
CA ASN A 21 -30.45 -14.31 23.50
C ASN A 21 -28.91 -14.41 23.67
N PRO A 22 -28.29 -15.58 23.49
CA PRO A 22 -26.90 -15.79 23.90
C PRO A 22 -25.92 -15.38 22.79
N ARG A 23 -24.85 -14.68 23.20
CA ARG A 23 -23.63 -14.31 22.45
C ARG A 23 -23.70 -13.05 21.58
N THR A 24 -23.86 -11.90 22.24
CA THR A 24 -23.19 -10.67 21.77
C THR A 24 -21.96 -10.45 22.64
N LEU A 25 -20.77 -10.56 22.04
CA LEU A 25 -19.52 -10.10 22.63
C LEU A 25 -19.64 -8.59 22.87
N GLN A 26 -19.94 -8.19 24.10
CA GLN A 26 -19.86 -6.79 24.50
C GLN A 26 -18.40 -6.46 24.80
N ILE A 27 -17.71 -5.96 23.78
CA ILE A 27 -16.36 -5.40 23.93
C ILE A 27 -16.51 -4.11 24.73
N TRP A 28 -16.07 -4.14 25.99
CA TRP A 28 -16.00 -2.96 26.84
C TRP A 28 -14.81 -2.10 26.39
N LEU A 29 -15.05 -1.19 25.45
CA LEU A 29 -14.10 -0.12 25.13
C LEU A 29 -14.19 0.89 26.27
N GLY A 30 -13.26 0.79 27.22
CA GLY A 30 -13.14 1.70 28.35
C GLY A 30 -13.28 3.16 27.91
N ASN A 31 -13.96 3.93 28.75
CA ASN A 31 -14.21 5.36 28.60
C ASN A 31 -12.92 6.13 28.33
N THR A 32 -12.50 6.19 27.07
CA THR A 32 -11.56 7.17 26.59
C THR A 32 -12.40 8.38 26.20
N PRO A 33 -12.13 9.58 26.74
CA PRO A 33 -12.83 10.76 26.30
C PRO A 33 -12.63 10.86 24.79
N HIS A 34 -13.74 10.93 24.06
CA HIS A 34 -13.73 11.08 22.61
C HIS A 34 -13.14 12.45 22.28
N THR A 35 -11.80 12.54 22.23
CA THR A 35 -11.12 13.68 21.65
C THR A 35 -11.50 13.67 20.18
N GLN A 36 -12.39 14.58 19.79
CA GLN A 36 -12.70 14.82 18.38
C GLN A 36 -11.37 15.02 17.67
N LYS A 37 -10.98 14.04 16.84
CA LYS A 37 -9.82 14.20 15.96
C LYS A 37 -10.08 15.47 15.16
N SER A 38 -9.25 16.48 15.37
CA SER A 38 -9.24 17.69 14.54
C SER A 38 -9.32 17.24 13.09
N LYS A 39 -10.40 17.63 12.40
CA LYS A 39 -10.57 17.40 10.97
C LYS A 39 -9.56 18.30 10.26
N VAL A 40 -8.29 17.92 10.29
CA VAL A 40 -7.31 18.43 9.35
C VAL A 40 -7.90 18.17 7.97
N PRO A 41 -8.06 19.19 7.11
CA PRO A 41 -8.51 18.99 5.75
C PRO A 41 -7.61 17.90 5.16
N GLN A 42 -8.20 16.78 4.73
CA GLN A 42 -7.42 15.83 3.94
C GLN A 42 -6.96 16.59 2.72
N THR A 43 -5.67 16.86 2.63
CA THR A 43 -5.06 17.40 1.42
C THR A 43 -5.54 16.51 0.29
N LYS A 44 -6.30 17.07 -0.66
CA LYS A 44 -6.72 16.32 -1.84
C LYS A 44 -5.44 15.80 -2.47
N GLU A 45 -5.26 14.48 -2.44
CA GLU A 45 -4.18 13.86 -3.21
C GLU A 45 -4.36 14.34 -4.65
N PRO A 46 -3.31 14.83 -5.32
CA PRO A 46 -3.42 15.27 -6.70
C PRO A 46 -4.06 14.16 -7.53
N GLU A 47 -5.24 14.44 -8.08
CA GLU A 47 -5.88 13.57 -9.05
C GLU A 47 -5.02 13.61 -10.31
N PHE A 48 -4.11 12.66 -10.44
CA PHE A 48 -3.32 12.52 -11.66
C PHE A 48 -4.22 11.96 -12.77
N PRO A 49 -4.39 12.68 -13.88
CA PRO A 49 -5.22 12.21 -14.98
C PRO A 49 -4.43 11.16 -15.78
N TYR A 50 -4.43 9.91 -15.31
CA TYR A 50 -3.87 8.77 -16.04
C TYR A 50 -4.46 8.57 -17.43
N LYS A 51 -5.59 9.25 -17.73
CA LYS A 51 -6.29 9.26 -19.02
C LYS A 51 -5.42 9.71 -20.21
N ASN A 52 -4.37 10.50 -19.95
CA ASN A 52 -3.52 11.05 -21.00
C ASN A 52 -2.21 10.26 -21.21
N ILE A 53 -1.98 9.20 -20.43
CA ILE A 53 -0.77 8.38 -20.57
C ILE A 53 -0.95 7.47 -21.78
N THR A 54 -0.18 7.75 -22.83
CA THR A 54 -0.12 6.92 -24.04
C THR A 54 0.91 5.81 -23.88
N GLU A 55 0.76 4.73 -24.63
CA GLU A 55 1.76 3.65 -24.68
C GLU A 55 3.16 4.19 -25.00
N LYS A 56 3.26 5.12 -25.97
CA LYS A 56 4.50 5.77 -26.34
C LYS A 56 5.17 6.47 -25.15
N SER A 57 4.41 7.24 -24.37
CA SER A 57 4.96 7.91 -23.18
C SER A 57 5.43 6.92 -22.12
N ALA A 58 4.74 5.78 -21.95
CA ALA A 58 5.18 4.73 -21.03
C ALA A 58 6.47 4.06 -21.51
N GLN A 59 6.62 3.82 -22.82
CA GLN A 59 7.85 3.28 -23.40
C GLN A 59 9.03 4.25 -23.24
N GLU A 60 8.81 5.55 -23.43
CA GLU A 60 9.82 6.59 -23.20
C GLU A 60 10.31 6.59 -21.75
N LEU A 61 9.39 6.53 -20.78
CA LEU A 61 9.73 6.40 -19.36
C LEU A 61 10.56 5.14 -19.09
N GLN A 62 10.20 4.02 -19.72
CA GLN A 62 10.94 2.77 -19.58
C GLN A 62 12.38 2.89 -20.10
N MET A 63 12.58 3.51 -21.27
CA MET A 63 13.92 3.72 -21.80
C MET A 63 14.78 4.59 -20.87
N LEU A 64 14.22 5.65 -20.30
CA LEU A 64 14.92 6.51 -19.35
C LEU A 64 15.33 5.75 -18.09
N PHE A 65 14.43 4.93 -17.55
CA PHE A 65 14.71 4.09 -16.39
C PHE A 65 15.85 3.10 -16.67
N LEU A 66 15.79 2.37 -17.80
CA LEU A 66 16.83 1.41 -18.16
C LEU A 66 18.19 2.07 -18.37
N LYS A 67 18.21 3.25 -19.01
CA LYS A 67 19.44 4.04 -19.19
C LYS A 67 20.04 4.45 -17.84
N TYR A 68 19.20 4.87 -16.88
CA TYR A 68 19.66 5.21 -15.54
C TYR A 68 20.25 4.00 -14.81
N ILE A 69 19.62 2.82 -14.90
CA ILE A 69 20.17 1.58 -14.33
C ILE A 69 21.53 1.23 -14.95
N GLN A 70 21.67 1.34 -16.28
CA GLN A 70 22.93 1.09 -16.97
C GLN A 70 24.04 2.03 -16.49
N GLN A 71 23.73 3.33 -16.35
CA GLN A 71 24.67 4.32 -15.82
C GLN A 71 25.08 3.98 -14.38
N MET A 72 24.12 3.67 -13.51
CA MET A 72 24.39 3.29 -12.11
C MET A 72 25.32 2.07 -12.00
N LYS A 73 25.14 1.06 -12.86
CA LYS A 73 26.02 -0.11 -12.92
C LYS A 73 27.42 0.21 -13.42
N ALA A 74 27.53 1.13 -14.39
CA ALA A 74 28.82 1.56 -14.91
C ALA A 74 29.64 2.32 -13.86
N GLU A 75 28.98 3.18 -13.07
CA GLU A 75 29.58 3.95 -12.00
C GLU A 75 29.95 3.09 -10.77
N ASN A 76 29.12 2.12 -10.41
CA ASN A 76 29.36 1.24 -9.25
C ASN A 76 29.07 -0.23 -9.57
N ARG A 77 30.08 -0.94 -10.10
CA ARG A 77 29.99 -2.36 -10.49
C ARG A 77 29.58 -3.32 -9.35
N ASN A 78 29.84 -2.95 -8.11
CA ASN A 78 29.52 -3.77 -6.93
C ASN A 78 28.18 -3.41 -6.26
N THR A 79 27.35 -2.56 -6.88
CA THR A 79 26.07 -2.18 -6.29
C THR A 79 25.13 -3.38 -6.22
N ALA A 80 24.69 -3.73 -5.01
CA ALA A 80 23.63 -4.70 -4.82
C ALA A 80 22.31 -4.14 -5.38
N MET A 81 21.90 -4.62 -6.57
CA MET A 81 20.75 -4.11 -7.31
C MET A 81 19.45 -4.13 -6.50
N VAL A 82 19.25 -5.15 -5.66
CA VAL A 82 18.09 -5.24 -4.75
C VAL A 82 18.00 -4.00 -3.85
N GLY A 83 19.12 -3.60 -3.24
CA GLY A 83 19.17 -2.44 -2.36
C GLY A 83 18.97 -1.12 -3.11
N ALA A 84 19.51 -1.01 -4.33
CA ALA A 84 19.30 0.15 -5.19
C ALA A 84 17.83 0.30 -5.60
N LEU A 85 17.22 -0.78 -6.12
CA LEU A 85 15.80 -0.83 -6.50
C LEU A 85 14.87 -0.57 -5.32
N TYR A 86 15.28 -0.90 -4.09
CA TYR A 86 14.49 -0.60 -2.90
C TYR A 86 14.52 0.89 -2.50
N LYS A 87 15.56 1.64 -2.89
CA LYS A 87 15.74 3.05 -2.50
C LYS A 87 15.36 4.04 -3.60
N MET A 88 15.54 3.67 -4.86
CA MET A 88 15.32 4.58 -5.99
C MET A 88 13.84 4.73 -6.37
N GLU A 89 13.53 5.79 -7.10
CA GLU A 89 12.24 5.96 -7.76
C GLU A 89 12.02 4.88 -8.84
N LEU A 90 10.84 4.26 -8.83
CA LEU A 90 10.52 3.13 -9.72
C LEU A 90 9.76 3.55 -10.98
N ILE A 91 9.62 4.84 -11.26
CA ILE A 91 8.90 5.29 -12.46
C ILE A 91 9.67 4.91 -13.71
N GLY A 92 8.96 4.37 -14.70
CA GLY A 92 9.55 3.74 -15.87
C GLY A 92 9.97 2.29 -15.65
N ALA A 93 9.95 1.76 -14.42
CA ALA A 93 10.34 0.38 -14.19
C ALA A 93 9.37 -0.59 -14.90
N PRO A 94 9.87 -1.55 -15.68
CA PRO A 94 9.04 -2.62 -16.20
C PRO A 94 8.69 -3.58 -15.07
N ILE A 95 7.40 -3.80 -14.85
CA ILE A 95 6.87 -4.45 -13.65
C ILE A 95 5.66 -5.34 -13.96
N SER A 96 5.46 -6.35 -13.14
CA SER A 96 4.25 -7.18 -13.10
C SER A 96 3.65 -7.17 -11.70
N ALA A 97 2.34 -7.05 -11.60
CA ALA A 97 1.61 -7.14 -10.34
C ALA A 97 1.10 -8.57 -10.09
N ILE A 98 1.13 -9.01 -8.84
CA ILE A 98 0.74 -10.36 -8.39
C ILE A 98 -0.12 -10.21 -7.14
N LYS A 99 -1.29 -10.86 -7.07
CA LYS A 99 -2.07 -10.85 -5.83
C LYS A 99 -1.33 -11.64 -4.74
N HIS A 100 -1.38 -11.20 -3.48
CA HIS A 100 -0.69 -11.88 -2.37
C HIS A 100 -1.00 -13.39 -2.23
N ARG A 101 -2.17 -13.83 -2.68
CA ARG A 101 -2.64 -15.21 -2.57
C ARG A 101 -2.45 -16.02 -3.86
N GLU A 102 -1.87 -15.44 -4.91
CA GLU A 102 -1.54 -16.18 -6.12
C GLU A 102 -0.20 -16.89 -5.98
N ASP A 103 -0.16 -18.15 -6.42
CA ASP A 103 1.09 -18.87 -6.59
C ASP A 103 1.89 -18.26 -7.76
N ILE A 104 3.17 -18.01 -7.51
CA ILE A 104 4.10 -17.34 -8.42
C ILE A 104 4.82 -18.38 -9.30
N THR A 105 4.85 -19.65 -8.87
CA THR A 105 5.61 -20.73 -9.51
C THR A 105 5.03 -21.16 -10.86
N GLU A 106 3.73 -20.94 -11.09
CA GLU A 106 3.03 -21.39 -12.30
C GLU A 106 2.96 -20.36 -13.44
N LYS A 107 3.46 -19.12 -13.24
CA LYS A 107 3.25 -18.02 -14.20
C LYS A 107 4.55 -17.52 -14.82
N GLU A 108 5.07 -18.27 -15.80
CA GLU A 108 6.24 -17.86 -16.59
C GLU A 108 6.05 -16.52 -17.33
N SER A 109 4.81 -16.11 -17.60
CA SER A 109 4.48 -14.90 -18.37
C SER A 109 3.44 -14.00 -17.70
N LEU A 110 3.74 -13.50 -16.50
CA LEU A 110 2.95 -12.39 -15.94
C LEU A 110 2.94 -11.19 -16.89
N ARG A 111 1.77 -10.55 -17.04
CA ARG A 111 1.59 -9.37 -17.90
C ARG A 111 2.49 -8.24 -17.37
N LYS A 112 3.49 -7.89 -18.16
CA LYS A 112 4.41 -6.77 -17.91
C LYS A 112 3.74 -5.45 -18.29
N GLY A 113 3.94 -4.44 -17.47
CA GLY A 113 3.61 -3.05 -17.75
C GLY A 113 4.73 -2.14 -17.26
N VAL A 114 4.51 -0.84 -17.33
CA VAL A 114 5.48 0.18 -16.90
C VAL A 114 4.91 0.97 -15.75
N VAL A 115 5.68 1.15 -14.67
CA VAL A 115 5.26 2.03 -13.57
C VAL A 115 5.19 3.47 -14.08
N VAL A 116 4.04 4.10 -13.94
CA VAL A 116 3.85 5.50 -14.34
C VAL A 116 3.62 6.42 -13.15
N ASN A 117 3.19 5.87 -12.03
CA ASN A 117 3.10 6.61 -10.80
C ASN A 117 3.20 5.70 -9.58
N GLU A 118 3.69 6.26 -8.50
CA GLU A 118 3.76 5.61 -7.20
C GLU A 118 3.27 6.59 -6.14
N THR A 119 2.22 6.19 -5.41
CA THR A 119 1.73 6.94 -4.25
C THR A 119 2.09 6.19 -2.96
N LYS A 120 1.62 6.71 -1.82
CA LYS A 120 1.75 6.05 -0.53
C LYS A 120 1.21 4.62 -0.51
N ASN A 121 0.03 4.41 -1.10
CA ASN A 121 -0.73 3.18 -0.96
C ASN A 121 -0.94 2.43 -2.27
N THR A 122 -0.68 3.07 -3.40
CA THR A 122 -0.98 2.51 -4.72
C THR A 122 0.22 2.61 -5.65
N LEU A 123 0.23 1.71 -6.63
CA LEU A 123 1.13 1.75 -7.77
C LEU A 123 0.27 1.81 -9.05
N ALA A 124 0.53 2.78 -9.91
CA ALA A 124 -0.12 2.88 -11.20
C ALA A 124 0.80 2.28 -12.27
N ILE A 125 0.29 1.29 -13.00
CA ILE A 125 1.02 0.57 -14.04
C ILE A 125 0.31 0.77 -15.36
N ALA A 126 1.02 1.31 -16.34
CA ALA A 126 0.57 1.38 -17.72
C ALA A 126 0.77 0.04 -18.42
N TYR A 127 -0.30 -0.47 -18.99
CA TYR A 127 -0.28 -1.55 -19.97
C TYR A 127 -0.65 -0.95 -21.35
N ALA A 128 -0.41 -1.68 -22.43
CA ALA A 128 -0.66 -1.22 -23.81
C ALA A 128 -2.03 -0.53 -24.02
N GLU A 129 -3.07 -0.97 -23.32
CA GLU A 129 -4.44 -0.47 -23.51
C GLU A 129 -4.88 0.55 -22.43
N ALA A 130 -4.31 0.47 -21.23
CA ALA A 130 -4.84 1.20 -20.08
C ALA A 130 -3.84 1.27 -18.92
N VAL A 131 -4.00 2.32 -18.10
CA VAL A 131 -3.36 2.42 -16.79
C VAL A 131 -4.24 1.76 -15.73
N LYS A 132 -3.67 0.82 -14.98
CA LYS A 132 -4.34 0.15 -13.86
C LYS A 132 -3.67 0.54 -12.54
N ILE A 133 -4.50 0.72 -11.51
CA ILE A 133 -4.05 1.11 -10.17
C ILE A 133 -4.11 -0.12 -9.26
N PHE A 134 -2.99 -0.41 -8.60
CA PHE A 134 -2.83 -1.58 -7.74
C PHE A 134 -2.61 -1.13 -6.30
N PRO A 135 -3.49 -1.52 -5.35
CA PRO A 135 -3.26 -1.30 -3.93
C PRO A 135 -2.08 -2.13 -3.42
N LYS A 136 -1.04 -1.48 -2.90
CA LYS A 136 0.18 -2.12 -2.41
C LYS A 136 -0.08 -3.11 -1.26
N ALA A 137 -1.16 -2.92 -0.50
CA ALA A 137 -1.57 -3.82 0.57
C ALA A 137 -2.11 -5.18 0.09
N MET A 138 -2.45 -5.31 -1.20
CA MET A 138 -3.08 -6.51 -1.78
C MET A 138 -2.20 -7.20 -2.84
N TYR A 139 -1.18 -6.52 -3.33
CA TYR A 139 -0.36 -6.95 -4.45
C TYR A 139 1.12 -6.89 -4.12
N ASN A 140 1.83 -7.95 -4.52
CA ASN A 140 3.27 -7.96 -4.65
C ASN A 140 3.65 -7.64 -6.10
N PHE A 141 4.92 -7.34 -6.33
CA PHE A 141 5.39 -6.92 -7.64
C PHE A 141 6.67 -7.63 -8.04
N ILE A 142 6.85 -7.86 -9.34
CA ILE A 142 8.11 -8.32 -9.92
C ILE A 142 8.63 -7.23 -10.86
N ILE A 143 9.81 -6.70 -10.55
CA ILE A 143 10.54 -5.79 -11.43
C ILE A 143 11.49 -6.57 -12.33
N TYR A 144 11.57 -6.19 -13.61
CA TYR A 144 12.44 -6.82 -14.59
C TYR A 144 13.60 -5.89 -14.97
N VAL A 145 14.83 -6.25 -14.62
CA VAL A 145 16.00 -5.43 -14.95
C VAL A 145 17.10 -6.33 -15.49
N ASP A 146 17.58 -6.05 -16.70
CA ASP A 146 18.67 -6.77 -17.37
C ASP A 146 18.52 -8.31 -17.34
N GLY A 147 17.30 -8.79 -17.63
CA GLY A 147 16.97 -10.22 -17.64
C GLY A 147 16.74 -10.84 -16.25
N ALA A 148 17.07 -10.14 -15.16
CA ALA A 148 16.80 -10.57 -13.80
C ALA A 148 15.40 -10.16 -13.32
N LYS A 149 14.82 -10.98 -12.43
CA LYS A 149 13.52 -10.75 -11.79
C LYS A 149 13.74 -10.41 -10.33
N TYR A 150 13.18 -9.29 -9.88
CA TYR A 150 13.28 -8.82 -8.50
C TYR A 150 11.90 -8.79 -7.87
N PHE A 151 11.69 -9.60 -6.83
CA PHE A 151 10.43 -9.65 -6.12
C PHE A 151 10.37 -8.56 -5.04
N ILE A 152 9.27 -7.81 -5.00
CA ILE A 152 9.03 -6.75 -4.03
C ILE A 152 7.70 -6.98 -3.33
N ILE A 153 7.75 -6.98 -2.00
CA ILE A 153 6.58 -7.09 -1.14
C ILE A 153 5.86 -5.74 -1.14
N GLY A 154 4.63 -5.69 -1.65
CA GLY A 154 3.89 -4.44 -1.78
C GLY A 154 3.63 -3.77 -0.44
N ALA A 155 3.32 -4.53 0.60
CA ALA A 155 3.13 -4.00 1.96
C ALA A 155 4.38 -3.28 2.53
N GLY A 156 5.58 -3.64 2.04
CA GLY A 156 6.85 -3.00 2.41
C GLY A 156 7.18 -1.73 1.62
N LEU A 157 6.49 -1.46 0.50
CA LEU A 157 6.68 -0.29 -0.36
C LEU A 157 5.95 0.95 0.21
N LYS A 158 6.45 1.56 1.30
CA LYS A 158 5.87 2.83 1.80
C LYS A 158 6.39 4.06 1.03
N SER A 159 5.43 4.94 0.70
CA SER A 159 5.43 6.25 -0.02
C SER A 159 6.71 6.89 -0.59
N GLU A 160 6.54 7.44 -1.80
CA GLU A 160 7.21 8.64 -2.36
C GLU A 160 8.71 8.76 -2.09
N ARG A 161 9.46 7.86 -2.72
CA ARG A 161 10.92 7.91 -2.76
C ARG A 161 11.48 9.18 -3.42
N ARG A 162 10.63 9.95 -4.11
CA ARG A 162 10.94 11.30 -4.60
C ARG A 162 11.34 12.27 -3.47
N TYR A 163 10.91 12.05 -2.22
CA TYR A 163 11.13 12.98 -1.10
C TYR A 163 11.82 12.37 0.12
N ALA A 164 12.24 11.11 0.06
CA ALA A 164 13.00 10.49 1.15
C ALA A 164 14.43 11.07 1.15
N LYS A 165 14.69 12.03 2.05
CA LYS A 165 16.04 12.52 2.39
C LYS A 165 16.82 11.46 3.17
#